data_AF-A0A819F4L8-F1
#
_entry.id   AF-A0A819F4L8-F1
#
_cell.length_a   1.000
_cell.length_b   1.000
_cell.length_c   1.000
_cell.angle_alpha   90.00
_cell.angle_beta   90.00
_cell.angle_gamma   90.00
#
_symmetry.space_group_name_H-M   'P 1'
#
loop_
_entity.id
_entity.type
_entity.pdbx_description
1 polymer ?
#
loop_
_entity_poly.entity_id
_entity_poly.type
_entity_poly.pdbx_seq_one_letter_code
_entity_poly.pdbx_strand_id
1 'polypeptide(L)'
;MSSTSFSIISIQFSIYAGLPIFIFGIIGNMINLRLLFSTRTNSCSFVLFISSFFNLIALSVGLLPRALAIGFGIDASLTNLFWCKSRLFISYTSTITSLTCICFASIDGFFASCRSVSWRNLSKLSTVKMAIIIVIPIIIASNVPFLFFYTILE
;
A
#
# COMPACT_ATOMS: atom_id res chain seq x y z
N MET A 1 21.90 29.23 6.36
CA MET A 1 21.94 29.12 4.89
C MET A 1 21.82 27.67 4.37
N SER A 2 21.97 26.63 5.20
CA SER A 2 21.82 25.23 4.79
C SER A 2 20.37 24.73 4.76
N SER A 3 19.50 25.19 5.66
CA SER A 3 18.12 24.70 5.81
C SER A 3 17.18 25.06 4.65
N THR A 4 17.35 26.22 4.02
CA THR A 4 16.51 26.66 2.90
C THR A 4 16.78 25.89 1.61
N SER A 5 18.04 25.57 1.32
CA SER A 5 18.42 24.81 0.13
C SER A 5 17.89 23.38 0.16
N PHE A 6 17.92 22.71 1.32
CA PHE A 6 17.34 21.36 1.49
C PHE A 6 15.83 21.34 1.31
N SER A 7 15.11 22.34 1.80
CA SER A 7 13.67 22.45 1.60
C SER A 7 13.31 22.62 0.13
N ILE A 8 14.04 23.47 -0.61
CA ILE A 8 13.81 23.68 -2.05
C ILE A 8 14.02 22.38 -2.85
N ILE A 9 15.10 21.66 -2.57
CA ILE A 9 15.40 20.37 -3.23
C ILE A 9 14.29 19.35 -2.95
N SER A 10 13.82 19.28 -1.69
CA SER A 10 12.78 18.33 -1.28
C SER A 10 11.42 18.59 -1.94
N ILE A 11 11.10 19.87 -2.17
CA ILE A 11 9.89 20.31 -2.90
C ILE A 11 9.99 19.88 -4.35
N GLN A 12 11.07 20.26 -5.04
CA GLN A 12 11.25 19.93 -6.45
C GLN A 12 11.25 18.41 -6.68
N PHE A 13 11.92 17.66 -5.80
CA PHE A 13 11.91 16.21 -5.86
C PHE A 13 10.50 15.63 -5.65
N SER A 14 9.75 16.09 -4.65
CA SER A 14 8.38 15.60 -4.41
C SER A 14 7.44 15.88 -5.59
N ILE A 15 7.58 17.00 -6.27
CA ILE A 15 6.76 17.35 -7.43
C ILE A 15 7.19 16.51 -8.64
N TYR A 16 8.47 16.55 -9.01
CA TYR A 16 8.97 15.89 -10.23
C TYR A 16 9.02 14.37 -10.13
N ALA A 17 9.23 13.78 -8.95
CA ALA A 17 9.15 12.35 -8.76
C ALA A 17 7.74 11.90 -8.34
N GLY A 18 7.10 12.62 -7.41
CA GLY A 18 5.84 12.20 -6.82
C GLY A 18 4.66 12.25 -7.78
N LEU A 19 4.53 13.30 -8.61
CA LEU A 19 3.42 13.38 -9.57
C LEU A 19 3.48 12.28 -10.65
N PRO A 20 4.62 12.01 -11.31
CA PRO A 20 4.72 10.89 -12.23
C PRO A 20 4.46 9.54 -11.56
N ILE A 21 5.02 9.30 -10.37
CA ILE A 21 4.76 8.06 -9.60
C ILE A 21 3.27 7.91 -9.31
N PHE A 22 2.58 9.00 -8.95
CA PHE A 22 1.15 8.97 -8.73
C PHE A 22 0.38 8.63 -10.01
N ILE A 23 0.65 9.33 -11.12
CA ILE A 23 -0.05 9.13 -12.40
C ILE A 23 0.16 7.70 -12.91
N PHE A 24 1.41 7.28 -13.07
CA PHE A 24 1.74 5.94 -13.54
C PHE A 24 1.30 4.86 -12.55
N GLY A 25 1.38 5.14 -11.25
CA GLY A 25 0.93 4.24 -10.19
C GLY A 25 -0.58 3.99 -10.23
N ILE A 26 -1.40 5.04 -10.40
CA ILE A 26 -2.86 4.91 -10.54
C ILE A 26 -3.19 4.12 -11.81
N ILE A 27 -2.63 4.52 -12.96
CA ILE A 27 -2.91 3.86 -14.25
C ILE A 27 -2.51 2.37 -14.17
N GLY A 28 -1.30 2.08 -13.71
CA GLY A 28 -0.78 0.71 -13.59
C GLY A 28 -1.61 -0.17 -12.66
N ASN A 29 -1.96 0.33 -11.48
CA ASN A 29 -2.78 -0.45 -10.55
C ASN A 29 -4.23 -0.62 -11.04
N MET A 30 -4.81 0.35 -11.77
CA MET A 30 -6.12 0.19 -12.41
C MET A 30 -6.11 -0.91 -13.48
N ILE A 31 -5.08 -0.95 -14.31
CA ILE A 31 -4.90 -2.01 -15.32
C ILE A 31 -4.75 -3.37 -14.63
N ASN A 32 -3.90 -3.45 -13.59
CA ASN A 32 -3.72 -4.66 -12.81
C ASN A 32 -5.02 -5.15 -12.17
N LEU A 33 -5.81 -4.27 -11.55
CA LEU A 33 -7.10 -4.65 -10.98
C LEU A 33 -8.01 -5.26 -12.04
N ARG A 34 -8.12 -4.65 -13.22
CA ARG A 34 -8.97 -5.15 -14.31
C ARG A 34 -8.51 -6.53 -14.79
N LEU A 35 -7.21 -6.70 -15.03
CA LEU A 35 -6.63 -7.96 -15.52
C LEU A 35 -6.74 -9.07 -14.47
N LEU A 36 -6.32 -8.80 -13.23
CA LEU A 36 -6.28 -9.78 -12.15
C LEU A 36 -7.68 -10.16 -11.65
N PHE A 37 -8.66 -9.26 -11.78
CA PHE A 37 -10.05 -9.59 -11.50
C PHE A 37 -10.57 -10.71 -12.42
N SER A 38 -10.15 -10.71 -13.69
CA SER A 38 -10.51 -11.75 -14.64
C SER A 38 -9.89 -13.12 -14.31
N THR A 39 -8.69 -13.13 -13.71
CA THR A 39 -7.94 -14.36 -13.37
C THR A 39 -7.96 -14.70 -11.88
N ARG A 40 -8.86 -14.10 -11.10
CA ARG A 40 -8.96 -14.25 -9.63
C ARG A 40 -9.23 -15.67 -9.12
N THR A 41 -9.48 -16.63 -10.01
CA THR A 41 -9.58 -18.05 -9.68
C THR A 41 -8.22 -18.66 -9.36
N ASN A 42 -7.12 -18.03 -9.81
CA ASN A 42 -5.76 -18.39 -9.43
C ASN A 42 -5.39 -17.69 -8.10
N SER A 43 -4.76 -18.44 -7.19
CA SER A 43 -4.29 -17.98 -5.88
C SER A 43 -3.38 -16.77 -5.98
N CYS A 44 -2.34 -16.83 -6.81
CA CYS A 44 -1.37 -15.74 -6.99
C CYS A 44 -2.05 -14.48 -7.56
N SER A 45 -2.90 -14.65 -8.58
CA SER A 45 -3.66 -13.53 -9.15
C SER A 45 -4.58 -12.86 -8.12
N PHE A 46 -5.21 -13.64 -7.25
CA PHE A 46 -6.05 -13.12 -6.17
C PHE A 46 -5.26 -12.29 -5.16
N VAL A 47 -4.06 -12.74 -4.77
CA VAL A 47 -3.19 -12.00 -3.84
C VAL A 47 -2.70 -10.70 -4.47
N LEU A 48 -2.27 -10.74 -5.74
CA LEU A 48 -1.82 -9.56 -6.48
C LEU A 48 -2.95 -8.56 -6.73
N PHE A 49 -4.19 -9.04 -6.89
CA PHE A 49 -5.37 -8.18 -6.97
C PHE A 49 -5.55 -7.37 -5.69
N ILE A 50 -5.43 -8.03 -4.53
CA ILE A 50 -5.51 -7.37 -3.22
C ILE A 50 -4.35 -6.38 -3.04
N SER A 51 -3.12 -6.76 -3.40
CA SER A 51 -1.97 -5.84 -3.38
C SER A 51 -2.23 -4.59 -4.22
N SER A 52 -2.75 -4.75 -5.44
CA SER A 52 -3.06 -3.62 -6.34
C SER A 52 -4.13 -2.70 -5.75
N PHE A 53 -5.14 -3.26 -5.07
CA PHE A 53 -6.15 -2.48 -4.36
C PHE A 53 -5.54 -1.65 -3.22
N PHE A 54 -4.71 -2.25 -2.36
CA PHE A 54 -4.05 -1.52 -1.28
C PHE A 54 -3.01 -0.51 -1.79
N ASN A 55 -2.33 -0.78 -2.89
CA ASN A 55 -1.46 0.21 -3.54
C ASN A 55 -2.22 1.47 -3.96
N LEU A 56 -3.45 1.34 -4.49
CA LEU A 56 -4.27 2.49 -4.85
C LEU A 56 -4.67 3.32 -3.64
N ILE A 57 -5.01 2.66 -2.53
CA ILE A 57 -5.30 3.35 -1.26
C ILE A 57 -4.03 4.08 -0.78
N ALA A 58 -2.87 3.43 -0.79
CA ALA A 58 -1.61 4.03 -0.37
C ALA A 58 -1.23 5.25 -1.24
N LEU A 59 -1.41 5.17 -2.56
CA LEU A 59 -1.17 6.30 -3.47
C LEU A 59 -2.16 7.45 -3.23
N SER A 60 -3.44 7.14 -3.02
CA SER A 60 -4.49 8.15 -2.89
C SER A 60 -4.49 8.84 -1.53
N VAL A 61 -4.16 8.13 -0.45
CA VAL A 61 -4.21 8.66 0.93
C VAL A 61 -2.82 9.07 1.42
N GLY A 62 -1.76 8.39 0.97
CA GLY A 62 -0.38 8.70 1.33
C GLY A 62 0.23 9.76 0.44
N LEU A 63 0.41 9.42 -0.84
CA LEU A 63 1.20 10.20 -1.79
C LEU A 63 0.48 11.47 -2.26
N LEU A 64 -0.79 11.37 -2.66
CA LEU A 64 -1.55 12.52 -3.18
C LEU A 64 -1.60 13.69 -2.18
N PRO A 65 -2.02 13.51 -0.90
CA PRO A 65 -2.09 14.65 0.00
C PRO A 65 -0.70 15.18 0.37
N ARG A 66 0.36 14.36 0.25
CA ARG A 66 1.75 14.82 0.45
C ARG A 66 2.21 15.69 -0.72
N ALA A 67 1.86 15.33 -1.94
CA ALA A 67 2.15 16.13 -3.12
C ALA A 67 1.39 17.47 -3.09
N LEU A 68 0.11 17.47 -2.67
CA LEU A 68 -0.68 18.69 -2.47
C LEU A 68 -0.11 19.60 -1.37
N ALA A 69 0.27 19.02 -0.22
CA ALA A 69 0.91 19.73 0.88
C ALA A 69 2.19 20.44 0.45
N ILE A 70 3.15 19.68 -0.07
CA ILE A 70 4.51 20.16 -0.38
C ILE A 70 4.51 21.03 -1.64
N GLY A 71 3.73 20.66 -2.66
CA GLY A 71 3.74 21.32 -3.96
C GLY A 71 2.82 22.53 -4.07
N PHE A 72 1.71 22.54 -3.34
CA PHE A 72 0.66 23.57 -3.47
C PHE A 72 0.33 24.26 -2.14
N GLY A 73 0.92 23.84 -1.01
CA GLY A 73 0.61 24.39 0.32
C GLY A 73 -0.79 24.02 0.82
N ILE A 74 -1.44 23.02 0.23
CA ILE A 74 -2.79 22.60 0.58
C ILE A 74 -2.70 21.44 1.58
N ASP A 75 -2.77 21.78 2.87
CA ASP A 75 -2.67 20.83 3.96
C ASP A 75 -4.04 20.52 4.60
N ALA A 76 -4.72 19.49 4.10
CA ALA A 76 -5.96 18.98 4.71
C ALA A 76 -5.74 18.40 6.12
N SER A 77 -4.49 18.14 6.52
CA SER A 77 -4.14 17.74 7.88
C SER A 77 -4.33 18.86 8.90
N LEU A 78 -4.18 20.12 8.49
CA LEU A 78 -4.36 21.29 9.36
C LEU A 78 -5.84 21.60 9.63
N THR A 79 -6.73 21.14 8.74
CA THR A 79 -8.17 21.40 8.87
C THR A 79 -8.90 20.36 9.70
N ASN A 80 -8.39 19.12 9.77
CA ASN A 80 -9.06 18.05 10.50
C ASN A 80 -8.06 17.08 11.17
N LEU A 81 -8.01 17.10 12.50
CA LEU A 81 -7.18 16.21 13.32
C LEU A 81 -7.47 14.73 13.07
N PHE A 82 -8.73 14.37 12.83
CA PHE A 82 -9.12 13.00 12.51
C PHE A 82 -8.56 12.55 11.16
N TRP A 83 -8.56 13.44 10.16
CA TRP A 83 -7.94 13.17 8.86
C TRP A 83 -6.42 13.01 9.00
N CYS A 84 -5.76 13.87 9.77
CA CYS A 84 -4.31 13.79 10.00
C CYS A 84 -3.91 12.44 10.59
N LYS A 85 -4.61 11.98 11.65
CA LYS A 85 -4.34 10.70 12.31
C LYS A 85 -4.66 9.48 11.44
N SER A 86 -5.85 9.47 10.83
CA SER A 86 -6.29 8.34 10.00
C SER A 86 -5.46 8.19 8.74
N ARG A 87 -4.98 9.29 8.15
CA ARG A 87 -4.15 9.27 6.95
C ARG A 87 -2.86 8.45 7.14
N LEU A 88 -2.12 8.70 8.21
CA LEU A 88 -0.84 8.01 8.47
C LEU A 88 -1.08 6.51 8.67
N PHE A 89 -2.08 6.17 9.49
CA PHE A 89 -2.51 4.79 9.71
C PHE A 89 -2.88 4.10 8.39
N ILE A 90 -3.81 4.68 7.61
CA ILE A 90 -4.28 4.11 6.34
C ILE A 90 -3.12 3.94 5.36
N SER A 91 -2.27 4.95 5.20
CA SER A 91 -1.14 4.91 4.27
C SER A 91 -0.15 3.81 4.64
N TYR A 92 0.21 3.72 5.91
CA TYR A 92 1.22 2.77 6.38
C TYR A 92 0.69 1.34 6.38
N THR A 93 -0.52 1.13 6.88
CA THR A 93 -1.22 -0.17 6.81
C THR A 93 -1.36 -0.63 5.37
N SER A 94 -1.81 0.24 4.46
CA SER A 94 -1.97 -0.15 3.04
C SER A 94 -0.64 -0.53 2.38
N THR A 95 0.44 0.18 2.70
CA THR A 95 1.78 -0.11 2.17
C THR A 95 2.28 -1.47 2.67
N ILE A 96 2.18 -1.73 3.98
CA ILE A 96 2.59 -3.01 4.56
C ILE A 96 1.74 -4.14 4.00
N THR A 97 0.41 -3.99 3.95
CA THR A 97 -0.48 -5.02 3.42
C THR A 97 -0.14 -5.34 1.96
N SER A 98 0.11 -4.33 1.13
CA SER A 98 0.53 -4.56 -0.25
C SER A 98 1.84 -5.33 -0.35
N LEU A 99 2.87 -4.94 0.42
CA LEU A 99 4.15 -5.63 0.47
C LEU A 99 3.99 -7.09 0.93
N THR A 100 3.22 -7.32 1.99
CA THR A 100 2.92 -8.67 2.50
C THR A 100 2.21 -9.51 1.46
N CYS A 101 1.26 -8.94 0.71
CA CYS A 101 0.62 -9.63 -0.40
C CYS A 101 1.63 -10.00 -1.50
N ILE A 102 2.56 -9.11 -1.88
CA ILE A 102 3.61 -9.45 -2.85
C ILE A 102 4.49 -10.60 -2.34
N CYS A 103 4.86 -10.60 -1.06
CA CYS A 103 5.59 -11.70 -0.44
C CYS A 103 4.79 -13.01 -0.50
N PHE A 104 3.49 -12.98 -0.20
CA PHE A 104 2.63 -14.16 -0.32
C PHE A 104 2.50 -14.65 -1.76
N ALA A 105 2.41 -13.76 -2.74
CA ALA A 105 2.37 -14.13 -4.15
C ALA A 105 3.66 -14.85 -4.59
N SER A 106 4.82 -14.39 -4.10
CA SER A 106 6.11 -15.05 -4.33
C SER A 106 6.19 -16.43 -3.67
N ILE A 107 5.72 -16.56 -2.43
CA ILE A 107 5.66 -17.84 -1.71
C ILE A 107 4.69 -18.81 -2.42
N ASP A 108 3.54 -18.31 -2.86
CA ASP A 108 2.56 -19.09 -3.63
C ASP A 108 3.16 -19.60 -4.95
N GLY A 109 3.88 -18.73 -5.68
CA GLY A 109 4.61 -19.11 -6.89
C GLY A 109 5.69 -20.17 -6.64
N PHE A 110 6.38 -20.10 -5.50
CA PHE A 110 7.34 -21.14 -5.09
C PHE A 110 6.63 -22.47 -4.85
N PHE A 111 5.55 -22.50 -4.06
CA PHE A 111 4.79 -23.72 -3.78
C PHE A 111 4.14 -24.33 -5.03
N ALA A 112 3.65 -23.50 -5.96
CA ALA A 112 3.12 -23.94 -7.23
C ALA A 112 4.19 -24.66 -8.10
N SER A 113 5.45 -24.23 -7.99
CA SER A 113 6.58 -24.78 -8.74
C SER A 113 7.18 -26.05 -8.12
N CYS A 114 6.81 -26.39 -6.88
CA CYS A 114 7.32 -27.58 -6.20
C CYS A 114 6.78 -28.88 -6.83
N ARG A 115 7.67 -29.88 -6.98
CA ARG A 115 7.30 -31.21 -7.51
C ARG A 115 6.35 -31.96 -6.57
N SER A 116 6.53 -31.82 -5.26
CA SER A 116 5.72 -32.55 -4.27
C SER A 116 4.28 -32.02 -4.20
N VAL A 117 3.32 -32.94 -4.25
CA VAL A 117 1.88 -32.67 -4.25
C VAL A 117 1.42 -31.99 -2.96
N SER A 118 2.05 -32.32 -1.83
CA SER A 118 1.72 -31.72 -0.52
C SER A 118 1.97 -30.22 -0.51
N TRP A 119 3.14 -29.79 -1.02
CA TRP A 119 3.51 -28.37 -1.11
C TRP A 119 2.63 -27.62 -2.11
N ARG A 120 2.29 -28.24 -3.23
CA ARG A 120 1.39 -27.64 -4.24
C ARG A 120 -0.03 -27.43 -3.71
N ASN A 121 -0.50 -28.29 -2.81
CA ASN A 121 -1.81 -28.14 -2.17
C ASN A 121 -1.89 -26.88 -1.29
N LEU A 122 -0.77 -26.33 -0.82
CA LEU A 122 -0.75 -25.05 -0.09
C LEU A 122 -1.05 -23.85 -1.00
N SER A 123 -0.79 -23.97 -2.31
CA SER A 123 -1.10 -22.97 -3.33
C SER A 123 -2.59 -22.97 -3.75
N LYS A 124 -3.46 -23.69 -3.03
CA LYS A 124 -4.90 -23.63 -3.29
C LYS A 124 -5.46 -22.27 -2.90
N LEU A 125 -6.36 -21.75 -3.73
CA LEU A 125 -7.04 -20.48 -3.50
C LEU A 125 -7.73 -20.42 -2.12
N SER A 126 -8.28 -21.53 -1.63
CA SER A 126 -8.91 -21.60 -0.30
C SER A 126 -7.92 -21.35 0.84
N THR A 127 -6.74 -21.96 0.77
CA THR A 127 -5.66 -21.82 1.76
C THR A 127 -5.14 -20.39 1.77
N VAL A 128 -4.86 -19.83 0.59
CA VAL A 128 -4.35 -18.48 0.43
C VAL A 128 -5.36 -17.43 0.89
N LYS A 129 -6.66 -17.62 0.60
CA LYS A 129 -7.73 -16.77 1.11
C LYS A 129 -7.78 -16.77 2.64
N MET A 130 -7.70 -17.94 3.27
CA MET A 130 -7.69 -18.05 4.73
C MET A 130 -6.47 -17.35 5.33
N ALA A 131 -5.28 -17.52 4.74
CA ALA A 131 -4.06 -16.84 5.18
C ALA A 131 -4.22 -15.31 5.12
N ILE A 132 -4.75 -14.77 4.02
CA ILE A 132 -5.00 -13.32 3.87
C ILE A 132 -6.01 -12.82 4.91
N ILE A 133 -7.12 -13.55 5.11
CA ILE A 133 -8.16 -13.18 6.07
C ILE A 133 -7.62 -13.11 7.49
N ILE A 134 -6.59 -13.90 7.82
CA ILE A 134 -5.94 -13.87 9.13
C ILE A 134 -4.89 -12.75 9.21
N VAL A 135 -4.06 -12.60 8.18
CA VAL A 135 -2.91 -11.69 8.22
C VAL A 135 -3.31 -10.23 8.10
N ILE A 136 -4.31 -9.87 7.28
CA ILE A 136 -4.74 -8.47 7.14
C ILE A 136 -5.19 -7.88 8.50
N PRO A 137 -6.09 -8.53 9.28
CA PRO A 137 -6.45 -8.06 10.62
C PRO A 137 -5.26 -7.93 11.57
N ILE A 138 -4.29 -8.85 11.51
CA ILE A 138 -3.08 -8.77 12.34
C ILE A 138 -2.27 -7.52 11.98
N ILE A 139 -2.10 -7.22 10.68
CA ILE A 139 -1.43 -5.99 10.23
C ILE A 139 -2.22 -4.76 10.67
N ILE A 140 -3.54 -4.77 10.56
CA ILE A 140 -4.37 -3.65 11.00
C ILE A 140 -4.17 -3.42 12.51
N ALA A 141 -4.28 -4.48 13.32
CA ALA A 141 -4.11 -4.42 14.77
C ALA A 141 -2.72 -3.95 15.20
N SER A 142 -1.66 -4.41 14.53
CA SER A 142 -0.29 -3.99 14.85
C SER A 142 -0.01 -2.53 14.53
N ASN A 143 -0.78 -1.92 13.62
CA ASN A 143 -0.65 -0.51 13.24
C ASN A 143 -1.59 0.43 14.01
N VAL A 144 -2.51 -0.09 14.83
CA VAL A 144 -3.36 0.74 15.71
C VAL A 144 -2.58 1.75 16.57
N PRO A 145 -1.37 1.44 17.11
CA PRO A 145 -0.56 2.42 17.85
C PRO A 145 -0.34 3.74 17.11
N PHE A 146 -0.24 3.74 15.76
CA PHE A 146 -0.08 4.97 14.98
C PHE A 146 -1.24 5.97 15.17
N LEU A 147 -2.45 5.51 15.49
CA LEU A 147 -3.60 6.38 15.77
C LEU A 147 -3.47 7.14 17.11
N PHE A 148 -2.76 6.56 18.07
CA PHE A 148 -2.65 7.10 19.43
C PHE A 148 -1.38 7.94 19.61
N PHE A 149 -0.23 7.43 19.18
CA PHE A 149 1.08 8.04 19.43
C PHE A 149 1.36 9.31 18.62
N TYR A 150 0.65 9.56 17.52
CA TYR A 150 0.83 10.78 16.72
C TYR A 150 0.47 12.06 17.49
N THR A 151 -0.32 11.97 18.57
CA THR A 151 -0.70 13.12 19.41
C THR A 151 0.44 13.63 20.30
N ILE A 152 1.55 12.90 20.45
CA ILE A 152 2.61 13.20 21.44
C ILE A 152 3.80 13.96 20.83
N LEU A 153 3.80 14.21 19.51
CA LEU A 153 4.94 14.75 18.76
C LEU A 153 4.68 16.13 18.09
N GLU A 154 3.57 16.79 18.40
CA GLU A 154 3.33 18.21 18.09
C GLU A 154 3.50 19.09 19.34
#